data_AF-A0A7Y7NN98-F1
#
_entry.id   AF-A0A7Y7NN98-F1
#
_cell.length_a   1.000
_cell.length_b   1.000
_cell.length_c   1.000
_cell.angle_alpha   90.00
_cell.angle_beta   90.00
_cell.angle_gamma   90.00
#
_symmetry.space_group_name_H-M   'P 1'
#
loop_
_entity.id
_entity.type
_entity.pdbx_description
1 polymer ?
#
loop_
_entity_poly.entity_id
_entity_poly.type
_entity_poly.pdbx_seq_one_letter_code
_entity_poly.pdbx_strand_id
1 'polypeptide(L)'
;MIRKVLFIALLGSYVAVIVPFSSYLGNRSIVNKLGYMPEAEIVKFALGDLRYLASQWAVFKVMLYFGGMVDNDINKLKLPPEYPGMSRMISNAVRLDPYNMDAYYLAQATFVWDVKDSAKEINKLLIYGMRYRTWDYYLPFFAGFNSAYFLHDYNSAAEFMKKAAELSGDPLFTTLSARYFHEAGRTELGIMFIDSMEHSAKDEKVRTSYHTRKEALLNAQKITDAVNRYREKQNVDPNTIEELISKGFLNKVPVDPYGGKFYLSKNGRVESTSKFAFGGQSR
;
A
#
# COMPACT_ATOMS: atom_id res chain seq x y z
N MET A 1 -0.19 -57.06 -36.03
CA MET A 1 -1.53 -57.03 -35.40
C MET A 1 -1.50 -56.36 -34.02
N ILE A 2 -0.58 -56.78 -33.13
CA ILE A 2 -0.41 -56.28 -31.75
C ILE A 2 -0.31 -54.74 -31.66
N ARG A 3 0.50 -54.09 -32.52
CA ARG A 3 0.65 -52.61 -32.52
C ARG A 3 -0.66 -51.85 -32.80
N LYS A 4 -1.54 -52.39 -33.66
CA LYS A 4 -2.84 -51.76 -33.96
C LYS A 4 -3.80 -51.89 -32.79
N VAL A 5 -3.80 -53.04 -32.11
CA VAL A 5 -4.62 -53.28 -30.91
C VAL A 5 -4.17 -52.38 -29.76
N LEU A 6 -2.85 -52.22 -29.57
CA LEU A 6 -2.28 -51.37 -28.52
C LEU A 6 -2.59 -49.87 -28.75
N PHE A 7 -2.55 -49.43 -30.01
CA PHE A 7 -2.94 -48.07 -30.38
C PHE A 7 -4.43 -47.80 -30.12
N ILE A 8 -5.31 -48.73 -30.50
CA ILE A 8 -6.76 -48.60 -30.25
C ILE A 8 -7.05 -48.60 -28.74
N ALA A 9 -6.34 -49.41 -27.96
CA ALA A 9 -6.49 -49.44 -26.50
C ALA A 9 -6.02 -48.13 -25.84
N LEU A 10 -4.89 -47.57 -26.27
CA LEU A 10 -4.39 -46.27 -25.79
C LEU A 10 -5.28 -45.10 -26.22
N LEU A 11 -5.82 -45.14 -27.43
CA LEU A 11 -6.78 -44.13 -27.90
C LEU A 11 -8.09 -44.21 -27.12
N GLY A 12 -8.57 -45.43 -26.87
CA GLY A 12 -9.75 -45.68 -26.05
C GLY A 12 -9.56 -45.20 -24.61
N SER A 13 -8.41 -45.46 -23.99
CA SER A 13 -8.11 -44.98 -22.63
C SER A 13 -7.95 -43.45 -22.59
N TYR A 14 -7.33 -42.86 -23.61
CA TYR A 14 -7.22 -41.41 -23.73
C TYR A 14 -8.60 -40.76 -23.82
N VAL A 15 -9.48 -41.26 -24.69
CA VAL A 15 -10.85 -40.74 -24.82
C VAL A 15 -11.66 -40.95 -23.53
N ALA A 16 -11.52 -42.12 -22.90
CA ALA A 16 -12.21 -42.46 -21.65
C ALA A 16 -11.79 -41.58 -20.46
N VAL A 17 -10.59 -40.98 -20.49
CA VAL A 17 -10.14 -40.04 -19.47
C VAL A 17 -10.48 -38.60 -19.88
N ILE A 18 -10.17 -38.20 -21.12
CA ILE A 18 -10.22 -36.80 -21.54
C ILE A 18 -11.66 -36.28 -21.65
N VAL A 19 -12.62 -37.11 -22.10
CA VAL A 19 -14.01 -36.70 -22.28
C VAL A 19 -14.68 -36.43 -20.93
N PRO A 20 -14.71 -37.36 -19.96
CA PRO A 20 -15.27 -37.07 -18.65
C PRO A 20 -14.46 -36.03 -17.89
N PHE A 21 -13.13 -35.96 -18.05
CA PHE A 21 -12.34 -34.88 -17.46
C PHE A 21 -12.68 -33.50 -18.03
N SER A 22 -12.84 -33.38 -19.35
CA SER A 22 -13.25 -32.13 -20.01
C SER A 22 -14.68 -31.72 -19.65
N SER A 23 -15.60 -32.69 -19.52
CA SER A 23 -16.98 -32.48 -19.07
C SER A 23 -17.03 -32.09 -17.59
N TYR A 24 -16.28 -32.77 -16.74
CA TYR A 24 -16.13 -32.44 -15.32
C TYR A 24 -15.53 -31.05 -15.13
N LEU A 25 -14.49 -30.70 -15.89
CA LEU A 25 -13.99 -29.33 -15.91
C LEU A 25 -15.10 -28.40 -16.40
N GLY A 26 -15.73 -28.65 -17.54
CA GLY A 26 -16.84 -27.87 -18.12
C GLY A 26 -17.95 -27.53 -17.14
N ASN A 27 -18.34 -28.49 -16.29
CA ASN A 27 -19.40 -28.37 -15.29
C ASN A 27 -18.93 -27.88 -13.90
N ARG A 28 -17.66 -27.49 -13.73
CA ARG A 28 -17.23 -26.84 -12.49
C ARG A 28 -17.96 -25.51 -12.31
N SER A 29 -18.50 -25.28 -11.11
CA SER A 29 -19.04 -23.98 -10.71
C SER A 29 -18.04 -22.85 -11.03
N ILE A 30 -18.54 -21.67 -11.39
CA ILE A 30 -17.74 -20.46 -11.68
C ILE A 30 -16.76 -20.17 -10.52
N VAL A 31 -17.16 -20.52 -9.30
CA VAL A 31 -16.36 -20.49 -8.07
C VAL A 31 -15.03 -21.26 -8.17
N ASN A 32 -14.96 -22.29 -9.02
CA ASN A 32 -13.78 -23.16 -9.17
C ASN A 32 -13.00 -22.91 -10.47
N LYS A 33 -13.31 -21.84 -11.22
CA LYS A 33 -12.67 -21.53 -12.51
C LYS A 33 -12.52 -20.03 -12.71
N LEU A 34 -11.33 -19.52 -12.40
CA LEU A 34 -10.95 -18.16 -12.76
C LEU A 34 -10.90 -17.97 -14.30
N GLY A 35 -10.36 -18.97 -15.00
CA GLY A 35 -10.17 -18.96 -16.45
C GLY A 35 -8.94 -18.14 -16.87
N TYR A 36 -8.80 -17.95 -18.18
CA TYR A 36 -7.74 -17.15 -18.80
C TYR A 36 -8.34 -15.93 -19.49
N MET A 37 -7.66 -14.79 -19.37
CA MET A 37 -7.97 -13.56 -20.08
C MET A 37 -6.80 -13.21 -20.99
N PRO A 38 -7.02 -12.99 -22.30
CA PRO A 38 -5.97 -12.49 -23.20
C PRO A 38 -5.41 -11.15 -22.72
N GLU A 39 -4.24 -10.78 -23.24
CA GLU A 39 -3.61 -9.50 -22.90
C GLU A 39 -4.53 -8.32 -23.24
N ALA A 40 -4.49 -7.30 -22.39
CA ALA A 40 -5.40 -6.16 -22.49
C ALA A 40 -5.34 -5.45 -23.85
N GLU A 41 -4.18 -5.43 -24.51
CA GLU A 41 -4.00 -4.83 -25.84
C GLU A 41 -4.79 -5.58 -26.92
N ILE A 42 -4.79 -6.92 -26.86
CA ILE A 42 -5.54 -7.79 -27.77
C ILE A 42 -7.04 -7.59 -27.55
N VAL A 43 -7.48 -7.58 -26.28
CA VAL A 43 -8.89 -7.40 -25.94
C VAL A 43 -9.37 -6.01 -26.34
N LYS A 44 -8.55 -4.97 -26.12
CA LYS A 44 -8.84 -3.60 -26.53
C LYS A 44 -8.99 -3.48 -28.05
N PHE A 45 -8.11 -4.13 -28.82
CA PHE A 45 -8.19 -4.15 -30.28
C PHE A 45 -9.43 -4.89 -30.78
N ALA A 46 -9.74 -6.06 -30.21
CA ALA A 46 -10.85 -6.89 -30.65
C ALA A 46 -12.23 -6.34 -30.29
N LEU A 47 -12.37 -5.73 -29.11
CA LEU A 47 -13.67 -5.33 -28.55
C LEU A 47 -13.96 -3.83 -28.64
N GLY A 48 -12.95 -2.99 -28.92
CA GLY A 48 -13.12 -1.54 -28.96
C GLY A 48 -13.74 -1.01 -27.67
N ASP A 49 -14.92 -0.39 -27.77
CA ASP A 49 -15.63 0.20 -26.62
C ASP A 49 -16.21 -0.84 -25.65
N LEU A 50 -16.45 -2.08 -26.09
CA LEU A 50 -16.90 -3.16 -25.19
C LEU A 50 -15.80 -3.61 -24.20
N ARG A 51 -14.58 -3.06 -24.31
CA ARG A 51 -13.48 -3.30 -23.37
C ARG A 51 -13.83 -3.00 -21.92
N TYR A 52 -14.67 -2.00 -21.66
CA TYR A 52 -15.07 -1.63 -20.30
C TYR A 52 -15.95 -2.72 -19.67
N LEU A 53 -16.88 -3.29 -20.44
CA LEU A 53 -17.68 -4.44 -20.00
C LEU A 53 -16.81 -5.67 -19.77
N ALA A 54 -15.82 -5.91 -20.65
CA ALA A 54 -14.85 -6.99 -20.47
C ALA A 54 -14.01 -6.80 -19.20
N SER A 55 -13.63 -5.57 -18.87
CA SER A 55 -12.96 -5.23 -17.61
C SER A 55 -13.84 -5.53 -16.40
N GLN A 56 -15.07 -5.02 -16.37
CA GLN A 56 -16.01 -5.27 -15.27
C GLN A 56 -16.28 -6.76 -15.08
N TRP A 57 -16.47 -7.50 -16.17
CA TRP A 57 -16.66 -8.94 -16.13
C TRP A 57 -15.43 -9.69 -15.58
N ALA A 58 -14.22 -9.26 -15.95
CA ALA A 58 -13.00 -9.82 -15.41
C ALA A 58 -12.89 -9.59 -13.90
N VAL A 59 -13.14 -8.37 -13.42
CA VAL A 59 -13.14 -8.04 -11.98
C VAL A 59 -14.19 -8.88 -11.24
N PHE A 60 -15.42 -8.94 -11.76
CA PHE A 60 -16.50 -9.71 -11.16
C PHE A 60 -16.18 -11.21 -11.05
N LYS A 61 -15.54 -11.80 -12.07
CA LYS A 61 -15.06 -13.19 -12.00
C LYS A 61 -14.05 -13.40 -10.89
N VAL A 62 -13.09 -12.48 -10.72
CA VAL A 62 -12.10 -12.58 -9.63
C VAL A 62 -12.80 -12.54 -8.28
N MET A 63 -13.78 -11.63 -8.10
CA MET A 63 -14.55 -11.53 -6.86
C MET A 63 -15.32 -12.82 -6.55
N LEU A 64 -16.04 -13.38 -7.53
CA LEU A 64 -16.80 -14.62 -7.34
C LEU A 64 -15.89 -15.82 -7.06
N TYR A 65 -14.77 -15.92 -7.77
CA TYR A 65 -13.78 -16.97 -7.56
C TYR A 65 -13.18 -16.88 -6.15
N PHE A 66 -12.73 -15.68 -5.76
CA PHE A 66 -12.14 -15.47 -4.44
C PHE A 66 -13.14 -15.67 -3.31
N GLY A 67 -14.31 -15.03 -3.37
CA GLY A 67 -15.35 -15.15 -2.35
C GLY A 67 -15.84 -16.59 -2.19
N GLY A 68 -16.04 -17.30 -3.30
CA GLY A 68 -16.43 -18.70 -3.23
C GLY A 68 -15.32 -19.64 -2.71
N MET A 69 -14.04 -19.28 -2.81
CA MET A 69 -12.97 -20.01 -2.12
C MET A 69 -12.96 -19.75 -0.62
N VAL A 70 -13.16 -18.50 -0.19
CA VAL A 70 -13.28 -18.16 1.24
C VAL A 70 -14.42 -18.96 1.89
N ASP A 71 -15.57 -19.07 1.23
CA ASP A 71 -16.71 -19.86 1.71
C ASP A 71 -16.45 -21.39 1.73
N ASN A 72 -15.64 -21.89 0.78
CA ASN A 72 -15.30 -23.31 0.69
C ASN A 72 -14.14 -23.73 1.61
N ASP A 73 -13.23 -22.81 1.95
CA ASP A 73 -12.19 -23.03 2.97
C ASP A 73 -12.81 -23.24 4.36
N ILE A 74 -13.97 -22.62 4.62
CA ILE A 74 -14.80 -22.90 5.80
C ILE A 74 -15.39 -24.33 5.74
N ASN A 75 -15.55 -24.91 4.54
CA ASN A 75 -16.37 -26.10 4.29
C ASN A 75 -15.69 -27.29 3.56
N LYS A 76 -14.37 -27.50 3.75
CA LYS A 76 -13.65 -28.80 3.56
C LYS A 76 -12.73 -28.99 2.33
N LEU A 77 -12.38 -27.98 1.53
CA LEU A 77 -11.37 -28.15 0.45
C LEU A 77 -10.36 -26.99 0.42
N LYS A 78 -9.18 -27.21 1.01
CA LYS A 78 -8.04 -26.26 1.01
C LYS A 78 -7.32 -26.25 -0.34
N LEU A 79 -7.94 -25.66 -1.37
CA LEU A 79 -7.22 -25.32 -2.59
C LEU A 79 -6.69 -23.89 -2.43
N PRO A 80 -5.36 -23.67 -2.48
CA PRO A 80 -4.85 -22.31 -2.38
C PRO A 80 -5.37 -21.48 -3.57
N PRO A 81 -5.84 -20.25 -3.33
CA PRO A 81 -6.25 -19.35 -4.41
C PRO A 81 -5.20 -19.24 -5.51
N GLU A 82 -5.64 -19.23 -6.77
CA GLU A 82 -4.78 -18.96 -7.92
C GLU A 82 -4.39 -17.48 -8.02
N TYR A 83 -3.69 -16.97 -6.99
CA TYR A 83 -3.30 -15.56 -6.88
C TYR A 83 -2.58 -15.00 -8.12
N PRO A 84 -1.66 -15.72 -8.79
CA PRO A 84 -1.04 -15.23 -10.02
C PRO A 84 -2.04 -15.07 -11.18
N GLY A 85 -3.04 -15.95 -11.25
CA GLY A 85 -4.13 -15.83 -12.22
C GLY A 85 -4.98 -14.59 -11.93
N MET A 86 -5.38 -14.43 -10.66
CA MET A 86 -6.21 -13.31 -10.22
C MET A 86 -5.51 -11.98 -10.45
N SER A 87 -4.24 -11.87 -10.05
CA SER A 87 -3.42 -10.67 -10.21
C SER A 87 -3.27 -10.29 -11.69
N ARG A 88 -3.02 -11.27 -12.58
CA ARG A 88 -2.98 -11.02 -14.04
C ARG A 88 -4.32 -10.54 -14.58
N MET A 89 -5.42 -11.16 -14.18
CA MET A 89 -6.75 -10.78 -14.63
C MET A 89 -7.13 -9.37 -14.17
N ILE A 90 -6.85 -9.02 -12.91
CA ILE A 90 -7.06 -7.66 -12.39
C ILE A 90 -6.16 -6.64 -13.09
N SER A 91 -4.88 -6.96 -13.29
CA SER A 91 -3.96 -6.08 -14.01
C SER A 91 -4.43 -5.81 -15.45
N ASN A 92 -4.94 -6.83 -16.14
CA ASN A 92 -5.52 -6.67 -17.48
C ASN A 92 -6.83 -5.87 -17.44
N ALA A 93 -7.70 -6.12 -16.47
CA ALA A 93 -8.93 -5.35 -16.29
C ALA A 93 -8.65 -3.86 -16.10
N VAL A 94 -7.68 -3.50 -15.25
CA VAL A 94 -7.25 -2.11 -15.06
C VAL A 94 -6.68 -1.49 -16.33
N ARG A 95 -5.95 -2.24 -17.15
CA ARG A 95 -5.45 -1.73 -18.45
C ARG A 95 -6.58 -1.50 -19.46
N LEU A 96 -7.65 -2.28 -19.39
CA LEU A 96 -8.83 -2.09 -20.24
C LEU A 96 -9.68 -0.90 -19.77
N ASP A 97 -9.90 -0.80 -18.47
CA ASP A 97 -10.64 0.26 -17.80
C ASP A 97 -9.88 0.79 -16.57
N PRO A 98 -9.03 1.81 -16.74
CA PRO A 98 -8.28 2.38 -15.63
C PRO A 98 -9.17 3.13 -14.63
N TYR A 99 -10.44 3.37 -14.97
CA TYR A 99 -11.40 4.06 -14.11
C TYR A 99 -12.19 3.09 -13.22
N ASN A 100 -12.05 1.78 -13.39
CA ASN A 100 -12.72 0.81 -12.52
C ASN A 100 -12.09 0.79 -11.11
N MET A 101 -12.77 1.40 -10.14
CA MET A 101 -12.28 1.46 -8.75
C MET A 101 -12.26 0.10 -8.06
N ASP A 102 -13.22 -0.77 -8.37
CA ASP A 102 -13.37 -2.07 -7.73
C ASP A 102 -12.15 -2.97 -7.96
N ALA A 103 -11.52 -2.84 -9.14
CA ALA A 103 -10.28 -3.53 -9.46
C ALA A 103 -9.13 -3.15 -8.51
N TYR A 104 -8.95 -1.85 -8.24
CA TYR A 104 -7.92 -1.37 -7.32
C TYR A 104 -8.24 -1.73 -5.87
N TYR A 105 -9.51 -1.59 -5.47
CA TYR A 105 -9.96 -1.92 -4.13
C TYR A 105 -9.75 -3.41 -3.84
N LEU A 106 -10.16 -4.30 -4.76
CA LEU A 106 -9.95 -5.74 -4.61
C LEU A 106 -8.46 -6.09 -4.58
N ALA A 107 -7.65 -5.49 -5.46
CA ALA A 107 -6.21 -5.70 -5.46
C ALA A 107 -5.58 -5.32 -4.12
N GLN A 108 -5.99 -4.19 -3.54
CA GLN A 108 -5.52 -3.71 -2.24
C GLN A 108 -6.04 -4.56 -1.07
N ALA A 109 -7.30 -4.98 -1.10
CA ALA A 109 -7.93 -5.69 0.00
C ALA A 109 -7.45 -7.15 0.11
N THR A 110 -7.05 -7.75 -1.02
CA THR A 110 -6.69 -9.17 -1.09
C THR A 110 -5.19 -9.38 -1.24
N PHE A 111 -4.58 -8.85 -2.30
CA PHE A 111 -3.25 -9.32 -2.70
C PHE A 111 -2.13 -8.92 -1.74
N VAL A 112 -2.18 -7.72 -1.16
CA VAL A 112 -1.12 -7.25 -0.25
C VAL A 112 -1.04 -8.03 1.06
N TRP A 113 -2.13 -8.68 1.46
CA TRP A 113 -2.22 -9.48 2.68
C TRP A 113 -1.93 -10.96 2.43
N ASP A 114 -2.52 -11.51 1.36
CA ASP A 114 -2.51 -12.95 1.12
C ASP A 114 -1.36 -13.41 0.22
N VAL A 115 -0.75 -12.49 -0.54
CA VAL A 115 0.36 -12.78 -1.45
C VAL A 115 1.62 -12.15 -0.91
N LYS A 116 2.57 -13.01 -0.53
CA LYS A 116 3.88 -12.59 -0.03
C LYS A 116 4.56 -11.63 -1.01
N ASP A 117 5.10 -10.54 -0.49
CA ASP A 117 5.90 -9.54 -1.20
C ASP A 117 5.18 -8.85 -2.39
N SER A 118 3.85 -8.86 -2.41
CA SER A 118 3.07 -8.30 -3.54
C SER A 118 2.87 -6.78 -3.48
N ALA A 119 3.10 -6.15 -2.32
CA ALA A 119 2.84 -4.72 -2.09
C ALA A 119 3.51 -3.81 -3.14
N LYS A 120 4.72 -4.15 -3.60
CA LYS A 120 5.42 -3.40 -4.65
C LYS A 120 4.71 -3.48 -6.00
N GLU A 121 4.21 -4.66 -6.38
CA GLU A 121 3.47 -4.84 -7.63
C GLU A 121 2.09 -4.17 -7.58
N ILE A 122 1.40 -4.23 -6.43
CA ILE A 122 0.14 -3.50 -6.24
C ILE A 122 0.37 -2.00 -6.29
N ASN A 123 1.46 -1.48 -5.73
CA ASN A 123 1.81 -0.06 -5.89
C ASN A 123 2.03 0.34 -7.35
N LYS A 124 2.63 -0.50 -8.20
CA LYS A 124 2.72 -0.22 -9.65
C LYS A 124 1.35 -0.10 -10.30
N LEU A 125 0.40 -0.96 -9.92
CA LEU A 125 -0.98 -0.91 -10.39
C LEU A 125 -1.68 0.39 -9.93
N LEU A 126 -1.53 0.76 -8.67
CA LEU A 126 -2.10 1.99 -8.11
C LEU A 126 -1.51 3.24 -8.77
N ILE A 127 -0.18 3.29 -8.97
CA ILE A 127 0.51 4.38 -9.68
C ILE A 127 0.01 4.48 -11.12
N TYR A 128 -0.19 3.34 -11.80
CA TYR A 128 -0.80 3.32 -13.13
C TYR A 128 -2.17 4.00 -13.11
N GLY A 129 -3.03 3.66 -12.15
CA GLY A 129 -4.37 4.22 -12.00
C GLY A 129 -4.38 5.71 -11.68
N MET A 130 -3.42 6.20 -10.89
CA MET A 130 -3.28 7.62 -10.57
C MET A 130 -3.04 8.52 -11.79
N ARG A 131 -2.64 7.96 -12.95
CA ARG A 131 -2.51 8.71 -14.21
C ARG A 131 -3.85 9.00 -14.87
N TYR A 132 -4.89 8.26 -14.50
CA TYR A 132 -6.24 8.37 -15.08
C TYR A 132 -7.26 8.90 -14.06
N ARG A 133 -7.23 8.35 -12.84
CA ARG A 133 -8.10 8.74 -11.71
C ARG A 133 -7.43 9.86 -10.90
N THR A 134 -7.30 11.03 -11.51
CA THR A 134 -6.54 12.15 -10.92
C THR A 134 -7.20 12.78 -9.68
N TRP A 135 -8.48 12.52 -9.46
CA TRP A 135 -9.25 13.02 -8.31
C TRP A 135 -9.30 12.05 -7.13
N ASP A 136 -8.90 10.79 -7.34
CA ASP A 136 -9.17 9.71 -6.40
C ASP A 136 -8.05 9.59 -5.38
N TYR A 137 -8.32 10.05 -4.15
CA TYR A 137 -7.36 9.99 -3.05
C TYR A 137 -7.13 8.57 -2.52
N TYR A 138 -8.01 7.59 -2.81
CA TYR A 138 -7.82 6.22 -2.32
C TYR A 138 -6.58 5.58 -2.92
N LEU A 139 -6.29 5.84 -4.21
CA LEU A 139 -5.11 5.27 -4.85
C LEU A 139 -3.80 5.69 -4.17
N PRO A 140 -3.50 7.00 -3.98
CA PRO A 140 -2.32 7.40 -3.23
C PRO A 140 -2.38 6.98 -1.76
N PHE A 141 -3.55 6.99 -1.11
CA PHE A 141 -3.67 6.47 0.25
C PHE A 141 -3.23 5.00 0.35
N PHE A 142 -3.74 4.12 -0.51
CA PHE A 142 -3.36 2.71 -0.55
C PHE A 142 -1.88 2.53 -0.85
N ALA A 143 -1.34 3.27 -1.82
CA ALA A 143 0.07 3.20 -2.17
C ALA A 143 0.97 3.66 -1.01
N GLY A 144 0.57 4.70 -0.29
CA GLY A 144 1.28 5.20 0.89
C GLY A 144 1.21 4.23 2.07
N PHE A 145 0.03 3.64 2.31
CA PHE A 145 -0.14 2.59 3.32
C PHE A 145 0.78 1.40 3.03
N ASN A 146 0.77 0.90 1.79
CA ASN A 146 1.63 -0.22 1.40
C ASN A 146 3.11 0.11 1.56
N SER A 147 3.51 1.33 1.20
CA SER A 147 4.89 1.80 1.31
C SER A 147 5.35 1.84 2.77
N ALA A 148 4.53 2.36 3.68
CA ALA A 148 4.87 2.43 5.10
C ALA A 148 4.81 1.08 5.81
N TYR A 149 3.73 0.33 5.60
CA TYR A 149 3.41 -0.87 6.39
C TYR A 149 4.16 -2.11 5.91
N PHE A 150 4.13 -2.40 4.60
CA PHE A 150 4.73 -3.62 4.04
C PHE A 150 6.16 -3.40 3.56
N LEU A 151 6.45 -2.25 2.96
CA LEU A 151 7.76 -2.00 2.32
C LEU A 151 8.75 -1.26 3.23
N HIS A 152 8.28 -0.65 4.32
CA HIS A 152 9.05 0.24 5.19
C HIS A 152 9.78 1.38 4.41
N ASP A 153 9.23 1.76 3.25
CA ASP A 153 9.69 2.90 2.45
C ASP A 153 8.92 4.15 2.87
N TYR A 154 9.38 4.77 3.94
CA TYR A 154 8.76 5.97 4.51
C TYR A 154 8.84 7.18 3.58
N ASN A 155 9.83 7.25 2.69
CA ASN A 155 9.93 8.36 1.75
C ASN A 155 8.80 8.28 0.72
N SER A 156 8.60 7.12 0.09
CA SER A 156 7.47 6.91 -0.83
C SER A 156 6.12 7.05 -0.09
N ALA A 157 6.03 6.54 1.14
CA ALA A 157 4.83 6.69 1.95
C ALA A 157 4.45 8.16 2.19
N ALA A 158 5.43 9.00 2.50
CA ALA A 158 5.22 10.43 2.71
C ALA A 158 4.70 11.12 1.45
N GLU A 159 5.33 10.89 0.30
CA GLU A 159 4.91 11.49 -0.98
C GLU A 159 3.51 11.05 -1.41
N PHE A 160 3.16 9.77 -1.21
CA PHE A 160 1.81 9.29 -1.49
C PHE A 160 0.77 9.86 -0.52
N MET A 161 1.07 9.92 0.78
CA MET A 161 0.17 10.54 1.75
C MET A 161 0.00 12.04 1.51
N LYS A 162 1.07 12.74 1.10
CA LYS A 162 1.01 14.13 0.63
C LYS A 162 0.01 14.27 -0.52
N LYS A 163 0.12 13.43 -1.55
CA LYS A 163 -0.82 13.44 -2.68
C LYS A 163 -2.25 13.13 -2.25
N ALA A 164 -2.45 12.17 -1.33
CA ALA A 164 -3.78 11.86 -0.80
C ALA A 164 -4.38 13.06 -0.05
N ALA A 165 -3.58 13.76 0.76
CA ALA A 165 -3.97 14.95 1.50
C ALA A 165 -4.33 16.12 0.57
N GLU A 166 -3.55 16.34 -0.49
CA GLU A 166 -3.82 17.39 -1.50
C GLU A 166 -5.14 17.15 -2.23
N LEU A 167 -5.51 15.88 -2.47
CA LEU A 167 -6.75 15.51 -3.16
C LEU A 167 -7.99 15.54 -2.25
N SER A 168 -7.88 15.04 -1.02
CA SER A 168 -9.03 14.91 -0.12
C SER A 168 -9.24 16.11 0.81
N GLY A 169 -8.18 16.85 1.13
CA GLY A 169 -8.17 17.82 2.23
C GLY A 169 -8.26 17.21 3.63
N ASP A 170 -8.16 15.87 3.75
CA ASP A 170 -8.29 15.15 5.02
C ASP A 170 -7.06 15.39 5.92
N PRO A 171 -7.24 15.92 7.15
CA PRO A 171 -6.15 16.15 8.10
C PRO A 171 -5.33 14.92 8.46
N LEU A 172 -5.91 13.73 8.38
CA LEU A 172 -5.23 12.48 8.65
C LEU A 172 -4.04 12.28 7.70
N PHE A 173 -4.25 12.47 6.40
CA PHE A 173 -3.20 12.24 5.41
C PHE A 173 -2.10 13.30 5.48
N THR A 174 -2.46 14.56 5.79
CA THR A 174 -1.48 15.61 6.07
C THR A 174 -0.55 15.21 7.21
N THR A 175 -1.16 14.74 8.29
CA THR A 175 -0.46 14.33 9.51
C THR A 175 0.42 13.11 9.27
N LEU A 176 -0.06 12.11 8.53
CA LEU A 176 0.71 10.93 8.16
C LEU A 176 1.87 11.28 7.24
N SER A 177 1.67 12.14 6.25
CA SER A 177 2.72 12.61 5.35
C SER A 177 3.86 13.28 6.13
N ALA A 178 3.54 14.25 6.99
CA ALA A 178 4.54 14.95 7.80
C ALA A 178 5.32 13.99 8.72
N ARG A 179 4.62 13.00 9.30
CA ARG A 179 5.24 11.95 10.10
C ARG A 179 6.17 11.06 9.28
N TYR A 180 5.75 10.60 8.11
CA TYR A 180 6.55 9.73 7.27
C TYR A 180 7.76 10.46 6.68
N PHE A 181 7.67 11.75 6.37
CA PHE A 181 8.84 12.56 6.02
C PHE A 181 9.88 12.58 7.15
N HIS A 182 9.44 12.74 8.40
CA HIS A 182 10.32 12.65 9.55
C HIS A 182 10.92 11.24 9.73
N GLU A 183 10.11 10.19 9.62
CA GLU A 183 10.60 8.79 9.66
C GLU A 183 11.56 8.46 8.49
N ALA A 184 11.47 9.17 7.36
CA ALA A 184 12.39 9.08 6.24
C ALA A 184 13.67 9.92 6.42
N GLY A 185 13.83 10.65 7.53
CA GLY A 185 14.95 11.57 7.77
C GLY A 185 14.88 12.88 6.96
N ARG A 186 13.73 13.18 6.34
CA ARG A 186 13.46 14.41 5.57
C ARG A 186 12.52 15.33 6.35
N THR A 187 12.79 15.51 7.64
CA THR A 187 11.93 16.27 8.59
C THR A 187 11.57 17.67 8.07
N GLU A 188 12.51 18.37 7.43
CA GLU A 188 12.29 19.70 6.83
C GLU A 188 11.14 19.68 5.81
N LEU A 189 11.04 18.65 4.97
CA LEU A 189 9.94 18.53 4.00
C LEU A 189 8.61 18.29 4.70
N GLY A 190 8.60 17.50 5.78
CA GLY A 190 7.43 17.32 6.62
C GLY A 190 6.96 18.64 7.23
N ILE A 191 7.89 19.46 7.73
CA ILE A 191 7.62 20.79 8.28
C ILE A 191 7.06 21.74 7.20
N MET A 192 7.70 21.82 6.03
CA MET A 192 7.22 22.69 4.94
C MET A 192 5.83 22.28 4.45
N PHE A 193 5.60 20.98 4.30
CA PHE A 193 4.31 20.48 3.84
C PHE A 193 3.20 20.79 4.83
N ILE A 194 3.39 20.47 6.12
CA ILE A 194 2.36 20.73 7.12
C ILE A 194 2.12 22.21 7.35
N ASP A 195 3.17 23.04 7.23
CA ASP A 195 3.05 24.49 7.29
C ASP A 195 2.18 25.04 6.14
N SER A 196 2.37 24.55 4.92
CA SER A 196 1.51 24.89 3.79
C SER A 196 0.05 24.50 4.02
N MET A 197 -0.19 23.34 4.65
CA MET A 197 -1.54 22.86 4.96
C MET A 197 -2.17 23.64 6.13
N GLU A 198 -1.39 24.07 7.11
CA GLU A 198 -1.79 24.96 8.21
C GLU A 198 -2.32 26.30 7.70
N HIS A 199 -1.57 26.96 6.81
CA HIS A 199 -1.98 28.23 6.20
C HIS A 199 -3.25 28.10 5.35
N SER A 200 -3.48 26.94 4.75
CA SER A 200 -4.64 26.68 3.89
C SER A 200 -5.85 26.15 4.66
N ALA A 201 -5.69 25.77 5.93
CA ALA A 201 -6.76 25.19 6.74
C ALA A 201 -7.82 26.24 7.07
N LYS A 202 -9.09 25.91 6.80
CA LYS A 202 -10.24 26.77 7.13
C LYS A 202 -10.77 26.52 8.54
N ASP A 203 -10.74 25.27 8.98
CA ASP A 203 -11.19 24.86 10.31
C ASP A 203 -10.08 25.11 11.35
N GLU A 204 -10.41 25.81 12.42
CA GLU A 204 -9.47 26.19 13.47
C GLU A 204 -8.91 24.97 14.25
N LYS A 205 -9.71 23.91 14.43
CA LYS A 205 -9.25 22.69 15.08
C LYS A 205 -8.25 21.96 14.21
N VAL A 206 -8.50 21.93 12.89
CA VAL A 206 -7.56 21.36 11.92
C VAL A 206 -6.25 22.15 11.89
N ARG A 207 -6.34 23.49 11.84
CA ARG A 207 -5.18 24.38 11.92
C ARG A 207 -4.38 24.14 13.20
N THR A 208 -5.05 24.05 14.35
CA THR A 208 -4.42 23.76 15.65
C THR A 208 -3.72 22.39 15.65
N SER A 209 -4.34 21.37 15.04
CA SER A 209 -3.73 20.03 14.90
C SER A 209 -2.45 20.06 14.06
N TYR A 210 -2.48 20.79 12.93
CA TYR A 210 -1.30 21.00 12.09
C TYR A 210 -0.21 21.78 12.83
N HIS A 211 -0.58 22.84 13.54
CA HIS A 211 0.33 23.63 14.36
C HIS A 211 1.06 22.76 15.40
N THR A 212 0.31 21.96 16.16
CA THR A 212 0.88 21.05 17.17
C THR A 212 1.88 20.07 16.55
N ARG A 213 1.54 19.50 15.39
CA ARG A 213 2.43 18.57 14.68
C ARG A 213 3.68 19.29 14.17
N LYS A 214 3.51 20.48 13.60
CA LYS A 214 4.61 21.33 13.11
C LYS A 214 5.57 21.68 14.24
N GLU A 215 5.07 22.10 15.40
CA GLU A 215 5.88 22.39 16.59
C GLU A 215 6.66 21.16 17.06
N ALA A 216 6.02 19.98 17.09
CA ALA A 216 6.69 18.75 17.47
C ALA A 216 7.85 18.40 16.51
N LEU A 217 7.65 18.58 15.21
CA LEU A 217 8.69 18.36 14.19
C LEU A 217 9.80 19.41 14.26
N LEU A 218 9.49 20.69 14.48
CA LEU A 218 10.48 21.75 14.69
C LEU A 218 11.34 21.47 15.92
N ASN A 219 10.74 20.97 16.99
CA ASN A 219 11.45 20.61 18.20
C ASN A 219 12.35 19.38 17.99
N ALA A 220 11.90 18.37 17.24
CA ALA A 220 12.73 17.25 16.82
C ALA A 220 13.88 17.69 15.90
N GLN A 221 13.64 18.64 14.98
CA GLN A 221 14.67 19.20 14.10
C GLN A 221 15.75 19.93 14.90
N LYS A 222 15.39 20.76 15.88
CA LYS A 222 16.38 21.45 16.75
C LYS A 222 17.33 20.47 17.45
N ILE A 223 16.83 19.32 17.89
CA ILE A 223 17.65 18.27 18.51
C ILE A 223 18.52 17.61 17.43
N THR A 224 17.95 17.30 16.26
CA THR A 224 18.69 16.75 15.12
C THR A 224 19.85 17.65 14.71
N ASP A 225 19.63 18.97 14.65
CA ASP A 225 20.68 19.93 14.34
C ASP A 225 21.77 19.96 15.42
N ALA A 226 21.40 19.79 16.69
CA ALA A 226 22.36 19.67 17.79
C ALA A 226 23.19 18.38 17.70
N VAL A 227 22.57 17.26 17.32
CA VAL A 227 23.25 15.98 17.03
C VAL A 227 24.24 16.16 15.88
N ASN A 228 23.83 16.80 14.78
CA ASN A 228 24.70 17.03 13.63
C ASN A 228 25.91 17.90 14.00
N ARG A 229 25.70 19.01 14.72
CA ARG A 229 26.80 19.85 15.23
C ARG A 229 27.73 19.08 16.18
N TYR A 230 27.17 18.20 17.02
CA TYR A 230 27.97 17.35 17.91
C TYR A 230 28.87 16.41 17.11
N ARG A 231 28.28 15.71 16.13
CA ARG A 231 28.99 14.80 15.22
C ARG A 231 30.11 15.50 14.46
N GLU A 232 29.85 16.69 13.92
CA GLU A 232 30.84 17.50 13.19
C GLU A 232 32.03 17.91 14.07
N LYS A 233 31.81 18.20 15.36
CA LYS A 233 32.87 18.63 16.28
C LYS A 233 33.60 17.49 16.98
N GLN A 234 32.91 16.40 17.30
CA GLN A 234 33.45 15.30 18.10
C GLN A 234 33.85 14.08 17.25
N ASN A 235 33.47 14.05 15.96
CA ASN A 235 33.62 12.88 15.07
C ASN A 235 32.98 11.59 15.61
N VAL A 236 32.04 11.70 16.55
CA VAL A 236 31.30 10.60 17.15
C VAL A 236 29.85 11.03 17.37
N ASP A 237 28.92 10.07 17.33
CA ASP A 237 27.52 10.31 17.65
C ASP A 237 27.27 10.43 19.16
N PRO A 238 26.34 11.31 19.59
CA PRO A 238 25.94 11.38 20.99
C PRO A 238 25.12 10.13 21.36
N ASN A 239 25.33 9.61 22.57
CA ASN A 239 24.58 8.45 23.07
C ASN A 239 23.19 8.86 23.57
N THR A 240 23.07 10.06 24.14
CA THR A 240 21.81 10.58 24.70
C THR A 240 21.64 12.07 24.42
N ILE A 241 20.41 12.57 24.62
CA ILE A 241 20.12 14.00 24.48
C ILE A 241 20.77 14.79 25.64
N GLU A 242 20.90 14.19 26.83
CA GLU A 242 21.55 14.79 27.99
C GLU A 242 23.04 15.07 27.72
N GLU A 243 23.70 14.21 26.94
CA GLU A 243 25.08 14.44 26.50
C GLU A 243 25.19 15.76 25.71
N LEU A 244 24.24 16.03 24.80
CA LEU A 244 24.18 17.28 24.04
C LEU A 244 24.04 18.51 24.95
N ILE A 245 23.36 18.38 26.08
CA ILE A 245 23.21 19.46 27.07
C ILE A 245 24.51 19.67 27.82
N SER A 246 25.07 18.59 28.39
CA SER A 246 26.32 18.64 29.16
C SER A 246 27.49 19.22 28.37
N LYS A 247 27.51 18.99 27.05
CA LYS A 247 28.54 19.45 26.11
C LYS A 247 28.21 20.79 25.45
N GLY A 248 27.07 21.41 25.80
CA GLY A 248 26.68 22.74 25.34
C GLY A 248 26.18 22.84 23.90
N PHE A 249 25.80 21.72 23.26
CA PHE A 249 25.23 21.70 21.91
C PHE A 249 23.71 21.97 21.90
N LEU A 250 23.06 21.78 23.05
CA LEU A 250 21.64 22.02 23.29
C LEU A 250 21.43 22.67 24.66
N ASN A 251 20.68 23.77 24.74
CA ASN A 251 20.48 24.49 26.00
C ASN A 251 19.56 23.74 26.97
N LYS A 252 18.46 23.19 26.44
CA LYS A 252 17.46 22.39 27.18
C LYS A 252 16.76 21.46 26.20
N VAL A 253 16.22 20.34 26.68
CA VAL A 253 15.38 19.48 25.86
C VAL A 253 14.08 20.24 25.53
N PRO A 254 13.73 20.41 24.23
CA PRO A 254 12.43 20.94 23.84
C PRO A 254 11.27 20.09 24.37
N VAL A 255 10.13 20.71 24.62
CA VAL A 255 8.91 20.00 25.05
C VAL A 255 8.25 19.37 23.82
N ASP A 256 7.77 18.13 23.97
CA ASP A 256 6.89 17.52 22.98
C ASP A 256 5.44 17.99 23.22
N PRO A 257 4.82 18.70 22.26
CA PRO A 257 3.42 19.16 22.36
C PRO A 257 2.41 18.02 22.60
N TYR A 258 2.76 16.78 22.26
CA TYR A 258 1.92 15.61 22.49
C TYR A 258 2.08 14.98 23.89
N GLY A 259 2.92 15.56 24.76
CA GLY A 259 3.16 15.08 26.12
C GLY A 259 4.19 13.96 26.23
N GLY A 260 4.93 13.66 25.15
CA GLY A 260 6.01 12.69 25.14
C GLY A 260 7.35 13.24 25.64
N LYS A 261 8.37 12.40 25.57
CA LYS A 261 9.78 12.76 25.81
C LYS A 261 10.59 12.41 24.58
N PHE A 262 11.43 13.34 24.13
CA PHE A 262 12.36 13.08 23.05
C PHE A 262 13.49 12.14 23.50
N TYR A 263 13.94 11.28 22.62
CA TYR A 263 15.09 10.39 22.81
C TYR A 263 15.82 10.14 21.48
N LEU A 264 17.05 9.62 21.55
CA LEU A 264 17.79 9.15 20.38
C LEU A 264 17.53 7.66 20.18
N SER A 265 17.06 7.29 18.99
CA SER A 265 16.89 5.88 18.62
C SER A 265 18.24 5.23 18.33
N LYS A 266 18.26 3.90 18.21
CA LYS A 266 19.48 3.12 17.90
C LYS A 266 20.18 3.56 16.62
N ASN A 267 19.45 4.22 15.71
CA ASN A 267 19.96 4.70 14.43
C ASN A 267 20.40 6.17 14.51
N GLY A 268 20.52 6.74 15.72
CA GLY A 268 20.91 8.14 15.95
C GLY A 268 19.84 9.16 15.58
N ARG A 269 18.59 8.73 15.36
CA ARG A 269 17.48 9.64 15.02
C ARG A 269 16.76 10.13 16.25
N VAL A 270 16.26 11.36 16.20
CA VAL A 270 15.41 11.92 17.25
C VAL A 270 14.00 11.35 17.11
N GLU A 271 13.49 10.70 18.15
CA GLU A 271 12.13 10.19 18.24
C GLU A 271 11.45 10.68 19.52
N SER A 272 10.14 10.52 19.64
CA SER A 272 9.38 10.83 20.86
C SER A 272 8.55 9.64 21.33
N THR A 273 8.43 9.48 22.65
CA THR A 273 7.58 8.44 23.26
C THR A 273 6.09 8.59 22.92
N SER A 274 5.64 9.78 22.53
CA SER A 274 4.27 10.01 22.01
C SER A 274 4.06 9.46 20.60
N LYS A 275 5.14 9.10 19.89
CA LYS A 275 5.14 8.83 18.44
C LYS A 275 4.56 9.98 17.63
N PHE A 276 4.77 11.21 18.13
CA PHE A 276 4.22 12.44 17.59
C PHE A 276 2.69 12.42 17.51
N ALA A 277 1.98 11.68 18.36
CA ALA A 277 0.53 11.65 18.35
C ALA A 277 0.01 11.78 19.79
N PHE A 278 -1.20 12.32 19.96
CA PHE A 278 -1.88 12.22 21.24
C PHE A 278 -2.08 10.74 21.52
N GLY A 279 -1.36 10.20 22.51
CA GLY A 279 -1.57 8.83 22.95
C GLY A 279 -3.05 8.68 23.29
N GLY A 280 -3.70 7.67 22.71
CA GLY A 280 -5.00 7.26 23.21
C GLY A 280 -4.81 6.96 24.69
N GLN A 281 -5.37 7.80 25.57
CA GLN A 281 -5.81 7.29 26.85
C GLN A 281 -6.63 6.06 26.50
N SER A 282 -6.17 4.88 26.92
CA SER A 282 -6.90 3.65 26.66
C SER A 282 -8.33 3.89 27.09
N ARG A 283 -9.26 3.85 26.14
CA ARG A 283 -10.64 3.53 26.48
C ARG A 283 -10.71 2.05 26.77
#